data_AF-A0A973P9I9-F1
#
_entry.id   AF-A0A973P9I9-F1
#
_cell.length_a   1.000
_cell.length_b   1.000
_cell.length_c   1.000
_cell.angle_alpha   90.00
_cell.angle_beta   90.00
_cell.angle_gamma   90.00
#
_symmetry.space_group_name_H-M   'P 1'
#
loop_
_entity.id
_entity.type
_entity.pdbx_description
1 polymer ?
#
loop_
_entity_poly.entity_id
_entity_poly.type
_entity_poly.pdbx_seq_one_letter_code
_entity_poly.pdbx_strand_id
1 'polypeptide(L)'
;GLEVPESDLLTLSYVLGELPPGSRDAVVAGLAGRTRMLAIVEPGTPDGYARVLRARDQLLALGLRVAAPCPHGGACPVTGDDWCHFAVRLQRTGLHRRLKTGELGFEDEKFSYVVATTEPVQAPGARVLRHPRTRKGLVTLTLCGQDGIAEQNVSKKHGDRYRAARDVDWGDAWD
;
A
#
# COMPACT_ATOMS: atom_id res chain seq x y z
N GLY A 1 -0.91 -15.83 -26.39
CA GLY A 1 -0.72 -14.97 -25.21
C GLY A 1 -2.06 -14.41 -24.80
N LEU A 2 -2.22 -13.97 -23.55
CA LEU A 2 -3.44 -13.28 -23.11
C LEU A 2 -3.50 -11.92 -23.84
N GLU A 3 -4.52 -11.68 -24.68
CA GLU A 3 -4.75 -10.36 -25.28
C GLU A 3 -5.52 -9.50 -24.28
N VAL A 4 -4.89 -8.44 -23.81
CA VAL A 4 -5.52 -7.46 -22.91
C VAL A 4 -5.92 -6.24 -23.75
N PRO A 5 -7.21 -5.86 -23.78
CA PRO A 5 -7.65 -4.66 -24.49
C PRO A 5 -7.09 -3.41 -23.81
N GLU A 6 -6.96 -2.32 -24.57
CA GLU A 6 -6.70 -1.01 -23.97
C GLU A 6 -7.82 -0.66 -23.00
N SER A 7 -7.45 -0.22 -21.80
CA SER A 7 -8.40 0.03 -20.70
C SER A 7 -8.00 1.28 -19.92
N ASP A 8 -8.96 1.97 -19.31
CA ASP A 8 -8.60 3.12 -18.45
C ASP A 8 -7.95 2.67 -17.12
N LEU A 9 -8.36 1.49 -16.63
CA LEU A 9 -7.84 0.87 -15.41
C LEU A 9 -7.64 -0.63 -15.64
N LEU A 10 -6.47 -1.13 -15.27
CA LEU A 10 -6.19 -2.56 -15.13
C LEU A 10 -5.85 -2.86 -13.66
N THR A 11 -6.32 -4.00 -13.18
CA THR A 11 -6.03 -4.48 -11.82
C THR A 11 -5.35 -5.84 -11.87
N LEU A 12 -4.33 -6.01 -11.04
CA LEU A 12 -3.63 -7.27 -10.83
C LEU A 12 -3.65 -7.57 -9.33
N SER A 13 -4.72 -8.22 -8.87
CA SER A 13 -4.96 -8.48 -7.46
C SER A 13 -4.72 -9.94 -7.13
N TYR A 14 -3.71 -10.21 -6.30
CA TYR A 14 -3.32 -11.56 -5.84
C TYR A 14 -2.97 -12.52 -6.99
N VAL A 15 -2.35 -11.99 -8.06
CA VAL A 15 -1.98 -12.76 -9.26
C VAL A 15 -0.48 -12.78 -9.51
N LEU A 16 0.25 -11.71 -9.18
CA LEU A 16 1.67 -11.60 -9.52
C LEU A 16 2.49 -12.68 -8.79
N GLY A 17 2.10 -13.04 -7.56
CA GLY A 17 2.64 -14.16 -6.81
C GLY A 17 2.46 -15.53 -7.48
N GLU A 18 1.34 -15.74 -8.16
CA GLU A 18 0.96 -16.99 -8.83
C GLU A 18 1.66 -17.19 -10.19
N LEU A 19 2.24 -16.11 -10.74
CA LEU A 19 2.99 -16.19 -11.99
C LEU A 19 4.41 -16.75 -11.78
N PRO A 20 4.94 -17.50 -12.76
CA PRO A 20 6.34 -17.91 -12.77
C PRO A 20 7.26 -16.69 -12.60
N PRO A 21 8.30 -16.75 -11.74
CA PRO A 21 9.16 -15.59 -11.44
C PRO A 21 9.69 -14.87 -12.68
N GLY A 22 10.11 -15.61 -13.71
CA GLY A 22 10.65 -15.05 -14.96
C GLY A 22 9.62 -14.35 -15.86
N SER A 23 8.32 -14.46 -15.58
CA SER A 23 7.25 -13.84 -16.38
C SER A 23 6.68 -12.56 -15.78
N ARG A 24 6.92 -12.32 -14.48
CA ARG A 24 6.27 -11.25 -13.71
C ARG A 24 6.53 -9.86 -14.29
N ASP A 25 7.79 -9.54 -14.56
CA ASP A 25 8.17 -8.23 -15.10
C ASP A 25 7.60 -8.00 -16.50
N ALA A 26 7.59 -9.03 -17.35
CA ALA A 26 7.04 -8.94 -18.69
C ALA A 26 5.53 -8.67 -18.65
N VAL A 27 4.80 -9.29 -17.72
CA VAL A 27 3.38 -9.03 -17.49
C VAL A 27 3.16 -7.59 -17.03
N VAL A 28 3.91 -7.12 -16.02
CA VAL A 28 3.77 -5.73 -15.53
C VAL A 28 4.03 -4.71 -16.64
N ALA A 29 5.10 -4.89 -17.43
CA ALA A 29 5.39 -4.02 -18.57
C ALA A 29 4.28 -4.06 -19.65
N GLY A 30 3.80 -5.26 -19.98
CA GLY A 30 2.75 -5.43 -20.99
C GLY A 30 1.43 -4.79 -20.59
N LEU A 31 1.06 -4.86 -19.30
CA LEU A 31 -0.13 -4.20 -18.77
C LEU A 31 0.03 -2.68 -18.71
N ALA A 32 1.21 -2.19 -18.27
CA ALA A 32 1.49 -0.75 -18.18
C ALA A 32 1.34 -0.04 -19.53
N GLY A 33 1.71 -0.69 -20.63
CA GLY A 33 1.56 -0.14 -21.99
C GLY A 33 0.13 -0.14 -22.53
N ARG A 34 -0.85 -0.67 -21.78
CA ARG A 34 -2.25 -0.85 -22.22
C ARG A 34 -3.26 -0.16 -21.30
N THR A 35 -2.80 0.62 -20.33
CA THR A 35 -3.68 1.27 -19.37
C THR A 35 -3.25 2.67 -18.99
N ARG A 36 -4.21 3.53 -18.66
CA ARG A 36 -3.92 4.82 -18.03
C ARG A 36 -3.51 4.65 -16.57
N MET A 37 -4.09 3.64 -15.89
CA MET A 37 -3.84 3.32 -14.49
C MET A 37 -3.69 1.81 -14.26
N LEU A 38 -2.67 1.41 -13.51
CA LEU A 38 -2.45 0.02 -13.10
C LEU A 38 -2.44 -0.06 -11.57
N ALA A 39 -3.35 -0.85 -11.02
CA ALA A 39 -3.38 -1.19 -9.59
C ALA A 39 -2.90 -2.63 -9.39
N ILE A 40 -1.87 -2.82 -8.58
CA ILE A 40 -1.32 -4.14 -8.23
C ILE A 40 -1.49 -4.33 -6.74
N VAL A 41 -2.08 -5.45 -6.33
CA VAL A 41 -2.32 -5.81 -4.93
C VAL A 41 -1.78 -7.22 -4.71
N GLU A 42 -1.05 -7.43 -3.63
CA GLU A 42 -0.51 -8.72 -3.21
C GLU A 42 -0.74 -8.93 -1.71
N PRO A 43 -0.65 -10.17 -1.20
CA PRO A 43 -0.67 -10.43 0.24
C PRO A 43 0.35 -9.55 0.98
N GLY A 44 -0.01 -9.06 2.16
CA GLY A 44 0.80 -8.19 3.00
C GLY A 44 1.88 -8.96 3.76
N THR A 45 2.62 -9.79 3.04
CA THR A 45 3.76 -10.58 3.49
C THR A 45 5.06 -9.97 2.97
N PRO A 46 6.24 -10.34 3.51
CA PRO A 46 7.52 -9.89 2.97
C PRO A 46 7.67 -10.16 1.46
N ASP A 47 7.28 -11.36 1.01
CA ASP A 47 7.36 -11.74 -0.40
C ASP A 47 6.37 -10.96 -1.29
N GLY A 48 5.14 -10.74 -0.80
CA GLY A 48 4.14 -9.95 -1.52
C GLY A 48 4.54 -8.47 -1.64
N TYR A 49 5.09 -7.91 -0.56
CA TYR A 49 5.70 -6.58 -0.58
C TYR A 49 6.86 -6.50 -1.57
N ALA A 50 7.78 -7.46 -1.58
CA ALA A 50 8.91 -7.46 -2.51
C ALA A 50 8.45 -7.47 -3.98
N ARG A 51 7.39 -8.20 -4.30
CA ARG A 51 6.77 -8.18 -5.64
C ARG A 51 6.16 -6.82 -5.97
N VAL A 52 5.41 -6.24 -5.05
CA VAL A 52 4.81 -4.90 -5.23
C VAL A 52 5.88 -3.83 -5.37
N LEU A 53 6.96 -3.89 -4.59
CA LEU A 53 8.08 -2.96 -4.66
C LEU A 53 8.79 -3.06 -6.02
N ARG A 54 9.08 -4.28 -6.49
CA ARG A 54 9.66 -4.50 -7.82
C ARG A 54 8.77 -3.94 -8.93
N ALA A 55 7.46 -4.21 -8.86
CA ALA A 55 6.51 -3.70 -9.84
C ALA A 55 6.42 -2.16 -9.78
N ARG A 56 6.42 -1.56 -8.58
CA ARG A 56 6.47 -0.11 -8.40
C ARG A 56 7.69 0.51 -9.09
N ASP A 57 8.86 -0.04 -8.85
CA ASP A 57 10.12 0.48 -9.40
C ASP A 57 10.13 0.34 -10.93
N GLN A 58 9.61 -0.77 -11.46
CA GLN A 58 9.44 -0.97 -12.89
C GLN A 58 8.45 0.05 -13.51
N LEU A 59 7.31 0.31 -12.86
CA LEU A 59 6.31 1.27 -13.35
C LEU A 59 6.87 2.70 -13.38
N LEU A 60 7.64 3.08 -12.35
CA LEU A 60 8.37 4.35 -12.33
C LEU A 60 9.40 4.43 -13.48
N ALA A 61 10.16 3.35 -13.72
CA ALA A 61 11.12 3.28 -14.82
C ALA A 61 10.46 3.36 -16.22
N LEU A 62 9.20 2.91 -16.34
CA LEU A 62 8.38 3.05 -17.54
C LEU A 62 7.73 4.43 -17.69
N GLY A 63 7.99 5.37 -16.77
CA GLY A 63 7.51 6.75 -16.84
C GLY A 63 6.14 6.99 -16.20
N LEU A 64 5.54 6.00 -15.54
CA LEU A 64 4.32 6.20 -14.76
C LEU A 64 4.65 6.88 -13.43
N ARG A 65 3.63 7.54 -12.85
CA ARG A 65 3.68 8.16 -11.53
C ARG A 65 2.92 7.32 -10.53
N VAL A 66 3.43 7.20 -9.31
CA VAL A 66 2.72 6.49 -8.23
C VAL A 66 1.59 7.37 -7.71
N ALA A 67 0.35 6.94 -7.91
CA ALA A 67 -0.85 7.56 -7.37
C ALA A 67 -1.09 7.17 -5.90
N ALA A 68 -0.75 5.93 -5.54
CA ALA A 68 -0.84 5.42 -4.18
C ALA A 68 0.01 4.14 -4.01
N PRO A 69 0.36 3.73 -2.78
CA PRO A 69 0.30 4.50 -1.55
C PRO A 69 1.46 5.47 -1.41
N CYS A 70 2.61 5.23 -2.05
CA CYS A 70 3.82 5.99 -1.76
C CYS A 70 3.62 7.50 -2.01
N PRO A 71 4.01 8.39 -1.08
CA PRO A 71 3.93 9.83 -1.26
C PRO A 71 5.06 10.39 -2.15
N HIS A 72 5.95 9.52 -2.65
CA HIS A 72 7.13 9.90 -3.42
C HIS A 72 7.43 8.88 -4.52
N GLY A 73 8.15 9.34 -5.55
CA GLY A 73 8.69 8.52 -6.64
C GLY A 73 10.12 8.01 -6.40
N GLY A 74 10.79 8.42 -5.32
CA GLY A 74 12.15 7.97 -4.98
C GLY A 74 12.21 6.49 -4.54
N ALA A 75 13.41 5.98 -4.25
CA ALA A 75 13.60 4.65 -3.68
C ALA A 75 12.78 4.48 -2.39
N CYS A 76 12.21 3.28 -2.19
CA CYS A 76 11.44 3.02 -0.97
C CYS A 76 12.37 3.07 0.26
N PRO A 77 12.04 3.86 1.31
CA PRO A 77 12.89 3.98 2.49
C PRO A 77 12.77 2.80 3.47
N VAL A 78 11.84 1.86 3.23
CA VAL A 78 11.70 0.65 4.05
C VAL A 78 12.80 -0.34 3.67
N THR A 79 13.67 -0.66 4.63
CA THR A 79 14.85 -1.52 4.46
C THR A 79 14.91 -2.65 5.49
N GLY A 80 15.79 -3.64 5.27
CA GLY A 80 15.98 -4.76 6.20
C GLY A 80 14.83 -5.76 6.14
N ASP A 81 14.45 -6.32 7.30
CA ASP A 81 13.39 -7.33 7.41
C ASP A 81 11.98 -6.72 7.51
N ASP A 82 11.85 -5.40 7.37
CA ASP A 82 10.56 -4.70 7.42
C ASP A 82 9.88 -4.64 6.05
N TRP A 83 8.56 -4.50 6.04
CA TRP A 83 7.78 -4.35 4.82
C TRP A 83 6.63 -3.35 4.96
N CYS A 84 6.34 -2.62 3.88
CA CYS A 84 5.19 -1.74 3.82
C CYS A 84 3.95 -2.56 3.45
N HIS A 85 2.94 -2.53 4.31
CA HIS A 85 1.65 -3.18 4.09
C HIS A 85 0.55 -2.36 4.75
N PHE A 86 -0.70 -2.81 4.56
CA PHE A 86 -1.92 -2.28 5.14
C PHE A 86 -2.77 -3.46 5.61
N ALA A 87 -3.85 -3.18 6.35
CA ALA A 87 -4.82 -4.19 6.74
C ALA A 87 -6.24 -3.69 6.52
N VAL A 88 -7.10 -4.59 6.05
CA VAL A 88 -8.55 -4.37 5.98
C VAL A 88 -9.25 -5.43 6.82
N ARG A 89 -10.27 -5.02 7.58
CA ARG A 89 -11.08 -5.94 8.38
C ARG A 89 -12.20 -6.53 7.53
N LEU A 90 -12.16 -7.84 7.32
CA LEU A 90 -13.17 -8.61 6.61
C LEU A 90 -14.03 -9.40 7.59
N GLN A 91 -15.33 -9.47 7.32
CA GLN A 91 -16.26 -10.24 8.16
C GLN A 91 -16.14 -11.74 7.84
N ARG A 92 -16.08 -12.58 8.87
CA ARG A 92 -16.13 -14.04 8.74
C ARG A 92 -17.55 -14.54 8.92
N THR A 93 -18.06 -15.24 7.91
CA THR A 93 -19.34 -15.95 8.03
C THR A 93 -19.24 -17.09 9.05
N GLY A 94 -20.38 -17.53 9.58
CA GLY A 94 -20.44 -18.68 10.50
C GLY A 94 -19.84 -19.97 9.91
N LEU A 95 -19.96 -20.15 8.58
CA LEU A 95 -19.35 -21.27 7.86
C LEU A 95 -17.83 -21.15 7.77
N HIS A 96 -17.29 -19.96 7.46
CA HIS A 96 -15.83 -19.72 7.45
C HIS A 96 -15.19 -19.98 8.81
N ARG A 97 -15.86 -19.57 9.90
CA ARG A 97 -15.41 -19.84 11.26
C ARG A 97 -15.33 -21.34 11.56
N ARG A 98 -16.35 -22.11 11.16
CA ARG A 98 -16.37 -23.57 11.36
C ARG A 98 -15.31 -24.30 10.54
N LEU A 99 -15.10 -23.89 9.28
CA LEU A 99 -14.15 -24.55 8.38
C LEU A 99 -12.69 -24.20 8.65
N LYS A 100 -12.40 -22.96 9.07
CA LYS A 100 -11.03 -22.47 9.31
C LYS A 100 -10.64 -22.44 10.80
N THR A 101 -11.43 -23.08 11.66
CA THR A 101 -11.27 -23.01 13.14
C THR A 101 -11.14 -21.55 13.62
N GLY A 102 -11.89 -20.64 13.00
CA GLY A 102 -11.85 -19.22 13.30
C GLY A 102 -12.72 -18.89 14.51
N GLU A 103 -12.11 -18.38 15.57
CA GLU A 103 -12.85 -18.00 16.78
C GLU A 103 -13.60 -16.67 16.59
N LEU A 104 -12.92 -15.67 16.03
CA LEU A 104 -13.42 -14.31 15.82
C LEU A 104 -14.36 -14.20 14.61
N GLY A 105 -15.31 -13.26 14.70
CA GLY A 105 -16.25 -12.89 13.63
C GLY A 105 -15.62 -12.11 12.46
N PHE A 106 -14.31 -11.88 12.50
CA PHE A 106 -13.59 -11.11 11.48
C PHE A 106 -12.17 -11.65 11.29
N GLU A 107 -11.55 -11.22 10.18
CA GLU A 107 -10.11 -11.34 9.93
C GLU A 107 -9.55 -10.02 9.43
N ASP A 108 -8.34 -9.69 9.85
CA ASP A 108 -7.61 -8.55 9.32
C ASP A 108 -6.71 -9.07 8.19
N GLU A 109 -7.16 -8.87 6.95
CA GLU A 109 -6.42 -9.26 5.75
C GLU A 109 -5.35 -8.22 5.48
N LYS A 110 -4.09 -8.65 5.54
CA LYS A 110 -2.94 -7.80 5.24
C LYS A 110 -2.67 -7.80 3.76
N PHE A 111 -2.39 -6.64 3.19
CA PHE A 111 -2.08 -6.49 1.77
C PHE A 111 -1.00 -5.42 1.54
N SER A 112 -0.28 -5.57 0.45
CA SER A 112 0.66 -4.59 -0.10
C SER A 112 0.13 -4.17 -1.47
N TYR A 113 0.26 -2.90 -1.84
CA TYR A 113 -0.24 -2.46 -3.14
C TYR A 113 0.56 -1.30 -3.73
N VAL A 114 0.42 -1.12 -5.03
CA VAL A 114 0.82 0.10 -5.76
C VAL A 114 -0.24 0.42 -6.79
N VAL A 115 -0.56 1.71 -6.92
CA VAL A 115 -1.36 2.26 -8.02
C VAL A 115 -0.46 3.23 -8.77
N ALA A 116 -0.23 2.99 -10.05
CA ALA A 116 0.55 3.87 -10.91
C ALA A 116 -0.32 4.37 -12.07
N THR A 117 -0.06 5.60 -12.52
CA THR A 117 -0.84 6.26 -13.56
C THR A 117 0.04 7.09 -14.48
N THR A 118 -0.42 7.29 -15.71
CA THR A 118 0.16 8.24 -16.68
C THR A 118 -0.26 9.69 -16.40
N GLU A 119 -1.31 9.88 -15.61
CA GLU A 119 -1.86 11.18 -15.24
C GLU A 119 -1.00 11.93 -14.21
N PRO A 120 -1.17 13.26 -14.09
CA PRO A 120 -0.64 14.01 -12.95
C PRO A 120 -1.18 13.47 -11.62
N VAL A 121 -0.31 13.41 -10.60
CA VAL A 121 -0.67 12.97 -9.25
C VAL A 121 -0.33 14.07 -8.25
N GLN A 122 -1.27 14.38 -7.36
CA GLN A 122 -1.00 15.15 -6.15
C GLN A 122 -0.75 14.18 -5.00
N ALA A 123 0.51 13.93 -4.70
CA ALA A 123 0.88 13.07 -3.58
C ALA A 123 0.73 13.83 -2.26
N PRO A 124 0.29 13.17 -1.18
CA PRO A 124 0.29 13.78 0.15
C PRO A 124 1.73 14.03 0.64
N GLY A 125 1.91 14.95 1.58
CA GLY A 125 3.21 15.24 2.18
C GLY A 125 3.81 14.02 2.89
N ALA A 126 2.97 13.24 3.56
CA ALA A 126 3.34 11.96 4.15
C ALA A 126 2.20 10.94 4.17
N ARG A 127 2.54 9.69 4.44
CA ARG A 127 1.60 8.60 4.74
C ARG A 127 1.92 7.92 6.06
N VAL A 128 0.88 7.64 6.83
CA VAL A 128 0.97 6.88 8.09
C VAL A 128 1.32 5.42 7.78
N LEU A 129 2.51 4.97 8.21
CA LEU A 129 3.02 3.63 7.88
C LEU A 129 2.57 2.52 8.83
N ARG A 130 2.12 2.86 10.05
CA ARG A 130 1.77 1.91 11.11
C ARG A 130 0.59 2.47 11.89
N HIS A 131 -0.09 1.61 12.67
CA HIS A 131 -1.09 2.09 13.62
C HIS A 131 -0.52 3.21 14.51
N PRO A 132 -1.19 4.38 14.58
CA PRO A 132 -0.81 5.45 15.48
C PRO A 132 -0.67 4.95 16.93
N ARG A 133 0.43 5.31 17.59
CA ARG A 133 0.64 4.96 18.99
C ARG A 133 0.07 6.05 19.87
N THR A 134 -1.04 5.76 20.54
CA THR A 134 -1.76 6.74 21.37
C THR A 134 -1.49 6.53 22.85
N ARG A 135 -1.18 7.62 23.54
CA ARG A 135 -1.04 7.73 25.01
C ARG A 135 -1.81 8.96 25.50
N LYS A 136 -1.98 9.11 26.81
CA LYS A 136 -2.70 10.25 27.40
C LYS A 136 -2.10 11.59 26.94
N GLY A 137 -2.79 12.28 26.04
CA GLY A 137 -2.38 13.60 25.54
C GLY A 137 -1.28 13.59 24.49
N LEU A 138 -0.96 12.42 23.90
CA LEU A 138 0.10 12.27 22.89
C LEU A 138 -0.27 11.18 21.88
N VAL A 139 -0.13 11.49 20.59
CA VAL A 139 -0.10 10.51 19.50
C VAL A 139 1.29 10.52 18.87
N THR A 140 1.86 9.35 18.63
CA THR A 140 3.08 9.21 17.83
C THR A 140 2.76 8.53 16.51
N LEU A 141 3.08 9.20 15.41
CA LEU A 141 2.91 8.72 14.05
C LEU A 141 4.26 8.28 13.48
N THR A 142 4.29 7.13 12.80
CA THR A 142 5.41 6.74 11.93
C THR A 142 5.02 7.08 10.51
N LEU A 143 5.73 7.99 9.88
CA LEU A 143 5.37 8.62 8.62
C LEU A 143 6.41 8.29 7.56
N CYS A 144 5.96 7.93 6.36
CA CYS A 144 6.79 7.96 5.15
C CYS A 144 6.51 9.27 4.42
N GLY A 145 7.53 10.05 4.12
CA GLY A 145 7.44 11.29 3.34
C GLY A 145 8.52 11.35 2.26
N GLN A 146 8.69 12.52 1.64
CA GLN A 146 9.68 12.74 0.58
C GLN A 146 11.12 12.42 1.02
N ASP A 147 11.43 12.69 2.29
CA ASP A 147 12.78 12.54 2.86
C ASP A 147 12.98 11.19 3.59
N GLY A 148 12.04 10.25 3.44
CA GLY A 148 12.10 8.93 4.06
C GLY A 148 11.16 8.77 5.25
N ILE A 149 11.54 7.91 6.20
CA ILE A 149 10.70 7.54 7.34
C ILE A 149 11.07 8.39 8.56
N ALA A 150 10.07 9.01 9.18
CA ALA A 150 10.23 9.80 10.39
C ALA A 150 9.15 9.51 11.43
N GLU A 151 9.49 9.65 12.71
CA GLU A 151 8.49 9.67 13.78
C GLU A 151 8.05 11.11 14.08
N GLN A 152 6.75 11.32 14.23
CA GLN A 152 6.20 12.61 14.64
C GLN A 152 5.35 12.48 15.90
N ASN A 153 5.67 13.29 16.90
CA ASN A 153 4.93 13.38 18.16
C ASN A 153 3.94 14.54 18.12
N VAL A 154 2.64 14.23 18.18
CA VAL A 154 1.55 15.20 18.21
C VAL A 154 0.90 15.16 19.59
N SER A 155 1.19 16.13 20.45
CA SER A 155 0.58 16.25 21.78
C SER A 155 -0.64 17.17 21.83
N LYS A 156 -1.41 17.09 22.92
CA LYS A 156 -2.65 17.85 23.16
C LYS A 156 -2.51 19.37 22.97
N LYS A 157 -1.30 19.92 23.18
CA LYS A 157 -1.02 21.35 22.98
C LYS A 157 -1.16 21.80 21.53
N HIS A 158 -1.10 20.88 20.57
CA HIS A 158 -1.25 21.17 19.13
C HIS A 158 -2.70 21.25 18.66
N GLY A 159 -3.69 21.23 19.57
CA GLY A 159 -5.09 21.55 19.25
C GLY A 159 -5.69 20.64 18.18
N ASP A 160 -6.12 21.23 17.05
CA ASP A 160 -6.70 20.50 15.91
C ASP A 160 -5.80 19.42 15.33
N ARG A 161 -4.48 19.65 15.27
CA ARG A 161 -3.55 18.64 14.78
C ARG A 161 -3.55 17.40 15.68
N TYR A 162 -3.75 17.57 17.00
CA TYR A 162 -3.90 16.45 17.92
C TYR A 162 -5.24 15.72 17.74
N ARG A 163 -6.32 16.43 17.41
CA ARG A 163 -7.60 15.79 17.06
C ARG A 163 -7.42 14.94 15.79
N ALA A 164 -6.90 15.54 14.72
CA ALA A 164 -6.60 14.84 13.47
C ALA A 164 -5.69 13.61 13.70
N ALA A 165 -4.60 13.75 14.45
CA ALA A 165 -3.70 12.64 14.73
C ALA A 165 -4.37 11.47 15.48
N ARG A 166 -5.44 11.72 16.24
CA ARG A 166 -6.18 10.66 16.93
C ARG A 166 -7.15 9.90 16.02
N ASP A 167 -7.54 10.53 14.91
CA ASP A 167 -8.57 10.05 14.01
C ASP A 167 -7.98 9.46 12.73
N VAL A 168 -6.68 9.63 12.47
CA VAL A 168 -6.00 8.97 11.35
C VAL A 168 -5.79 7.48 11.61
N ASP A 169 -5.91 6.70 10.54
CA ASP A 169 -5.67 5.28 10.51
C ASP A 169 -4.36 4.93 9.80
N TRP A 170 -3.98 3.66 9.93
CA TRP A 170 -2.85 3.11 9.20
C TRP A 170 -3.09 3.21 7.70
N GLY A 171 -2.22 3.99 7.05
CA GLY A 171 -2.25 4.24 5.63
C GLY A 171 -2.90 5.54 5.22
N ASP A 172 -3.39 6.34 6.16
CA ASP A 172 -3.92 7.66 5.84
C ASP A 172 -2.84 8.64 5.39
N ALA A 173 -3.27 9.61 4.57
CA ALA A 173 -2.47 10.78 4.24
C ALA A 173 -2.28 11.67 5.48
N TRP A 174 -1.14 12.35 5.54
CA TRP A 174 -0.80 13.25 6.63
C TRP A 174 0.01 14.46 6.15
N ASP A 175 -0.47 15.65 6.47
CA ASP A 175 0.14 16.96 6.16
C ASP A 175 0.33 17.81 7.43
#